data_AF-A0A6U6VAE5-F1
#
_entry.id   AF-A0A6U6VAE5-F1
#
_cell.length_a   1.000
_cell.length_b   1.000
_cell.length_c   1.000
_cell.angle_alpha   90.00
_cell.angle_beta   90.00
_cell.angle_gamma   90.00
#
_symmetry.space_group_name_H-M   'P 1'
#
loop_
_entity.id
_entity.type
_entity.pdbx_description
1 polymer ?
#
loop_
_entity_poly.entity_id
_entity_poly.type
_entity_poly.pdbx_seq_one_letter_code
_entity_poly.pdbx_strand_id
1 'polypeptide(L)'
;MCTPVVPRPPEHVRCKNFGCNQYFDPTRVEETTCVFHKSPPVFHETAKYWSCCPDRKAYDWDEFMKVPGCQRGHHSLEDPKKKVMGGCDVREANAPKRLDDEVPVDPRKKLDRLRQGLESIGVATELFDSAWGRLAAKHGDLGPVVGRLAQASTELLNSMLEDEVNLPD
;
A
#
# COMPACT_ATOMS: atom_id res chain seq x y z
N MET A 1 46.87 13.37 10.44
CA MET A 1 47.09 13.42 8.98
C MET A 1 45.74 13.62 8.33
N CYS A 2 45.45 14.79 7.78
CA CYS A 2 44.22 15.05 7.04
C CYS A 2 44.33 14.41 5.66
N THR A 3 43.43 13.48 5.34
CA THR A 3 43.35 12.85 4.01
C THR A 3 43.02 13.92 2.96
N PRO A 4 43.65 13.88 1.77
CA PRO A 4 43.36 14.84 0.71
C PRO A 4 41.91 14.69 0.25
N VAL A 5 41.15 15.78 0.34
CA VAL A 5 39.81 15.88 -0.26
C VAL A 5 40.02 16.03 -1.76
N VAL A 6 39.79 14.95 -2.52
CA VAL A 6 39.88 14.97 -3.99
C VAL A 6 38.82 15.94 -4.54
N PRO A 7 39.20 16.96 -5.34
CA PRO A 7 38.24 17.88 -5.96
C PRO A 7 37.32 17.14 -6.91
N ARG A 8 36.03 17.54 -6.93
CA ARG A 8 34.97 16.83 -7.65
C ARG A 8 34.90 17.27 -9.12
N PRO A 9 34.98 16.36 -10.10
CA PRO A 9 34.60 16.66 -11.48
C PRO A 9 33.10 16.99 -11.55
N PRO A 10 32.66 17.99 -12.34
CA PRO A 10 31.25 18.39 -12.45
C PRO A 10 30.29 17.26 -12.89
N GLU A 11 30.82 16.22 -13.52
CA GLU A 11 30.04 15.15 -14.17
C GLU A 11 29.74 13.95 -13.25
N HIS A 12 30.34 13.89 -12.06
CA HIS A 12 30.17 12.75 -11.16
C HIS A 12 29.11 12.99 -10.07
N VAL A 13 28.17 12.05 -9.97
CA VAL A 13 27.04 12.09 -9.03
C VAL A 13 27.21 11.11 -7.89
N ARG A 14 26.59 11.40 -6.73
CA ARG A 14 26.68 10.53 -5.55
C ARG A 14 25.72 9.35 -5.69
N CYS A 15 26.23 8.14 -5.49
CA CYS A 15 25.43 6.92 -5.43
C CYS A 15 24.47 6.92 -4.24
N LYS A 16 23.22 6.53 -4.47
CA LYS A 16 22.15 6.44 -3.46
C LYS A 16 21.94 5.04 -2.89
N ASN A 17 22.63 4.02 -3.39
CA ASN A 17 22.60 2.69 -2.77
C ASN A 17 23.08 2.76 -1.32
N PHE A 18 22.43 2.01 -0.43
CA PHE A 18 22.72 2.02 0.99
C PHE A 18 24.19 1.70 1.29
N GLY A 19 24.88 2.60 2.01
CA GLY A 19 26.26 2.42 2.46
C GLY A 19 27.34 2.58 1.39
N CYS A 20 27.01 2.86 0.12
CA CYS A 20 28.02 3.07 -0.91
C CYS A 20 28.73 4.43 -0.77
N ASN A 21 27.96 5.53 -0.80
CA ASN A 21 28.45 6.92 -0.68
C ASN A 21 29.53 7.36 -1.70
N GLN A 22 29.88 6.52 -2.68
CA GLN A 22 30.85 6.85 -3.72
C GLN A 22 30.23 7.72 -4.82
N TYR A 23 31.10 8.45 -5.52
CA TYR A 23 30.74 9.22 -6.70
C TYR A 23 31.00 8.39 -7.96
N PHE A 24 30.10 8.47 -8.93
CA PHE A 24 30.19 7.74 -10.20
C PHE A 24 29.71 8.60 -11.36
N ASP A 25 30.11 8.24 -12.58
CA ASP A 25 29.61 8.85 -13.81
C ASP A 25 28.27 8.17 -14.19
N PRO A 26 27.14 8.90 -14.24
CA PRO A 26 25.85 8.32 -14.58
C PRO A 26 25.75 7.88 -16.05
N THR A 27 26.68 8.28 -16.91
CA THR A 27 26.73 7.88 -18.33
C THR A 27 27.49 6.57 -18.56
N ARG A 28 28.28 6.11 -17.56
CA ARG A 28 29.15 4.93 -17.63
C ARG A 28 28.97 4.02 -16.41
N VAL A 29 27.72 3.69 -16.11
CA VAL A 29 27.36 2.94 -14.90
C VAL A 29 27.94 1.52 -14.91
N GLU A 30 28.12 0.96 -16.09
CA GLU A 30 28.71 -0.36 -16.34
C GLU A 30 30.21 -0.44 -16.06
N GLU A 31 30.94 0.68 -16.11
CA GLU A 31 32.38 0.72 -15.83
C GLU A 31 32.69 0.70 -14.32
N THR A 32 31.67 0.94 -13.48
CA THR A 32 31.84 1.10 -12.03
C THR A 32 31.07 0.04 -11.24
N THR A 33 31.78 -0.67 -10.35
CA THR A 33 31.16 -1.66 -9.46
C THR A 33 30.80 -1.02 -8.12
N CYS A 34 29.50 -0.98 -7.82
CA CYS A 34 28.98 -0.54 -6.53
C CYS A 34 28.99 -1.70 -5.53
N VAL A 35 29.57 -1.48 -4.35
CA VAL A 35 29.45 -2.37 -3.19
C VAL A 35 28.55 -1.70 -2.16
N PHE A 36 27.38 -2.30 -1.89
CA PHE A 36 26.32 -1.67 -1.13
C PHE A 36 25.54 -2.68 -0.26
N HIS A 37 24.66 -2.17 0.59
CA HIS A 37 23.74 -2.95 1.42
C HIS A 37 22.37 -3.05 0.75
N LYS A 38 21.78 -4.25 0.73
CA LYS A 38 20.47 -4.48 0.08
C LYS A 38 19.31 -3.82 0.84
N SER A 39 19.45 -3.67 2.15
CA SER A 39 18.37 -3.35 3.07
C SER A 39 18.73 -2.15 3.94
N PRO A 40 17.73 -1.42 4.47
CA PRO A 40 17.95 -0.21 5.26
C PRO A 40 18.73 -0.48 6.57
N PRO A 41 19.20 0.58 7.25
CA PRO A 41 19.83 0.43 8.55
C PRO A 41 18.81 0.14 9.65
N VAL A 42 19.25 -0.53 10.71
CA VAL A 42 18.51 -0.79 11.94
C VAL A 42 19.28 -0.19 13.11
N PHE A 43 18.56 0.53 13.96
CA PHE A 43 19.07 1.10 15.19
C PHE A 43 18.23 0.57 16.35
N HIS A 44 18.82 -0.31 17.17
CA HIS A 44 18.14 -0.94 18.30
C HIS A 44 19.12 -1.09 19.47
N GLU A 45 18.71 -0.71 20.69
CA GLU A 45 19.53 -0.84 21.91
C GLU A 45 20.98 -0.35 21.72
N THR A 46 21.15 0.86 21.17
CA THR A 46 22.45 1.50 20.83
C THR A 46 23.26 0.85 19.70
N ALA A 47 22.95 -0.38 19.31
CA ALA A 47 23.58 -1.07 18.20
C ALA A 47 23.05 -0.54 16.85
N LYS A 48 23.96 -0.40 15.89
CA LYS A 48 23.71 0.12 14.54
C LYS A 48 24.19 -0.92 13.55
N TYR A 49 23.32 -1.37 12.66
CA TYR A 49 23.66 -2.38 11.67
C TYR A 49 22.78 -2.25 10.43
N TRP A 50 23.12 -2.94 9.35
CA TRP A 50 22.27 -3.01 8.16
C TRP A 50 21.37 -4.23 8.26
N SER A 51 20.08 -4.15 7.91
CA SER A 51 19.17 -5.31 8.06
C SER A 51 19.64 -6.55 7.29
N CYS A 52 20.41 -6.37 6.21
CA CYS A 52 21.01 -7.47 5.44
C CYS A 52 22.31 -8.02 6.06
N CYS A 53 22.83 -7.42 7.13
CA CYS A 53 24.07 -7.79 7.82
C CYS A 53 23.92 -7.66 9.36
N PRO A 54 23.03 -8.44 10.00
CA PRO A 54 22.76 -8.32 11.43
C PRO A 54 23.97 -8.63 12.33
N ASP A 55 24.94 -9.39 11.84
CA ASP A 55 26.14 -9.76 12.60
C ASP A 55 27.23 -8.68 12.55
N ARG A 56 27.10 -7.67 11.68
CA ARG A 56 28.06 -6.55 11.53
C ARG A 56 27.56 -5.33 12.29
N LYS A 57 27.41 -5.48 13.61
CA LYS A 57 26.96 -4.41 14.50
C LYS A 57 28.10 -3.46 14.82
N ALA A 58 27.79 -2.18 14.76
CA ALA A 58 28.63 -1.09 15.23
C ALA A 58 27.93 -0.40 16.40
N TYR A 59 28.70 0.14 17.33
CA TYR A 59 28.16 0.91 18.46
C TYR A 59 28.40 2.41 18.30
N ASP A 60 29.33 2.79 17.43
CA ASP A 60 29.58 4.17 17.02
C ASP A 60 29.06 4.45 15.59
N TRP A 61 28.73 5.71 15.30
CA TRP A 61 28.27 6.15 13.97
C TRP A 61 29.35 6.00 12.91
N ASP A 62 30.59 6.37 13.24
CA ASP A 62 31.71 6.31 12.29
C ASP A 62 32.07 4.86 11.93
N GLU A 63 31.95 3.94 12.89
CA GLU A 63 32.12 2.51 12.67
C GLU A 63 30.99 1.96 11.78
N PHE A 64 29.75 2.35 12.05
CA PHE A 64 28.59 1.97 11.24
C PHE A 64 28.74 2.40 9.77
N MET A 65 29.20 3.64 9.53
CA MET A 65 29.42 4.17 8.17
C MET A 65 30.55 3.45 7.41
N LYS A 66 31.46 2.78 8.12
CA LYS A 66 32.56 1.98 7.54
C LYS A 66 32.18 0.52 7.29
N VAL A 67 31.00 0.06 7.71
CA VAL A 67 30.57 -1.33 7.50
C VAL A 67 30.48 -1.61 5.99
N PRO A 68 31.31 -2.51 5.44
CA PRO A 68 31.37 -2.72 4.00
C PRO A 68 30.06 -3.35 3.49
N GLY A 69 29.61 -2.89 2.31
CA GLY A 69 28.46 -3.44 1.62
C GLY A 69 28.56 -4.95 1.42
N CYS A 70 27.43 -5.65 1.49
CA CYS A 70 27.35 -7.10 1.31
C CYS A 70 26.96 -7.54 -0.10
N GLN A 71 26.55 -6.60 -0.95
CA GLN A 71 26.10 -6.87 -2.32
C GLN A 71 26.92 -6.08 -3.32
N ARG A 72 27.10 -6.65 -4.51
CA ARG A 72 27.71 -6.00 -5.68
C ARG A 72 26.66 -5.74 -6.74
N GLY A 73 26.81 -4.63 -7.46
CA GLY A 73 25.94 -4.26 -8.58
C GLY A 73 26.35 -2.92 -9.16
N HIS A 74 25.40 -2.23 -9.78
CA HIS A 74 25.62 -0.92 -10.38
C HIS A 74 25.30 0.21 -9.40
N HIS A 75 25.96 1.35 -9.59
CA HIS A 75 25.60 2.57 -8.87
C HIS A 75 24.22 3.06 -9.32
N SER A 76 23.49 3.74 -8.42
CA SER A 76 22.15 4.25 -8.70
C SER A 76 21.99 5.69 -8.23
N LEU A 77 21.22 6.46 -9.00
CA LEU A 77 20.74 7.80 -8.65
C LEU A 77 19.39 7.78 -7.93
N GLU A 78 18.71 6.63 -7.94
CA GLU A 78 17.41 6.45 -7.32
C GLU A 78 17.57 5.99 -5.87
N ASP A 79 16.76 6.56 -4.98
CA ASP A 79 16.71 6.11 -3.60
C ASP A 79 16.13 4.69 -3.55
N PRO A 80 16.81 3.74 -2.87
CA PRO A 80 16.25 2.40 -2.72
C PRO A 80 14.92 2.48 -1.98
N LYS A 81 13.93 1.70 -2.41
CA LYS A 81 12.63 1.60 -1.73
C LYS A 81 12.87 1.12 -0.29
N LYS A 82 12.78 2.03 0.67
CA LYS A 82 12.90 1.73 2.10
C LYS A 82 11.69 0.89 2.50
N LYS A 83 11.94 -0.31 3.03
CA LYS A 83 10.99 -1.10 3.80
C LYS A 83 11.61 -1.31 5.17
N VAL A 84 11.47 -0.32 6.05
CA VAL A 84 11.97 -0.44 7.42
C VAL A 84 10.88 -1.11 8.24
N MET A 85 11.19 -2.22 8.90
CA MET A 85 10.23 -2.85 9.81
C MET A 85 9.89 -1.85 10.93
N GLY A 86 8.61 -1.49 11.06
CA GLY A 86 8.15 -0.46 12.02
C GLY A 86 8.25 0.99 11.54
N GLY A 87 8.70 1.25 10.30
CA GLY A 87 8.64 2.57 9.69
C GLY A 87 7.22 2.96 9.22
N CYS A 88 6.98 4.24 8.98
CA CYS A 88 5.70 4.73 8.43
C CYS A 88 5.35 4.08 7.08
N ASP A 89 6.37 3.73 6.30
CA ASP A 89 6.30 3.08 4.97
C ASP A 89 5.65 1.69 4.98
N VAL A 90 5.63 1.00 6.14
CA VAL A 90 5.08 -0.36 6.24
C VAL A 90 3.87 -0.47 7.17
N ARG A 91 3.43 0.64 7.77
CA ARG A 91 2.39 0.64 8.80
C ARG A 91 1.04 0.15 8.28
N GLU A 92 0.65 0.55 7.08
CA GLU A 92 -0.62 0.13 6.47
C GLU A 92 -0.61 -1.38 6.16
N ALA A 93 0.46 -1.86 5.51
CA ALA A 93 0.59 -3.26 5.13
C ALA A 93 0.68 -4.22 6.32
N ASN A 94 1.15 -3.74 7.47
CA ASN A 94 1.28 -4.53 8.71
C ASN A 94 0.27 -4.10 9.78
N ALA A 95 -0.73 -3.28 9.43
CA ALA A 95 -1.76 -2.89 10.37
C ALA A 95 -2.55 -4.14 10.79
N PRO A 96 -2.78 -4.36 12.10
CA PRO A 96 -3.70 -5.40 12.54
C PRO A 96 -5.06 -5.16 11.88
N LYS A 97 -5.57 -6.16 11.17
CA LYS A 97 -6.95 -6.13 10.70
C LYS A 97 -7.88 -6.12 11.92
N ARG A 98 -8.90 -5.28 11.92
CA ARG A 98 -9.88 -5.29 13.02
C ARG A 98 -10.77 -6.51 12.86
N LEU A 99 -10.92 -7.30 13.93
CA LEU A 99 -11.78 -8.49 13.93
C LEU A 99 -13.25 -8.15 13.65
N ASP A 100 -13.67 -6.92 13.95
CA ASP A 100 -15.03 -6.41 13.69
C ASP A 100 -15.36 -6.30 12.19
N ASP A 101 -14.36 -6.24 11.31
CA ASP A 101 -14.56 -6.02 9.88
C ASP A 101 -15.10 -7.27 9.15
N GLU A 102 -14.89 -8.47 9.72
CA GLU A 102 -15.29 -9.75 9.13
C GLU A 102 -16.58 -10.33 9.74
N VAL A 103 -17.23 -9.63 10.67
CA VAL A 103 -18.51 -10.09 11.25
C VAL A 103 -19.60 -10.02 10.17
N PRO A 104 -20.29 -11.14 9.85
CA PRO A 104 -21.42 -11.12 8.91
C PRO A 104 -22.43 -10.06 9.32
N VAL A 105 -22.56 -9.02 8.51
CA VAL A 105 -23.47 -7.91 8.79
C VAL A 105 -24.90 -8.42 8.76
N ASP A 106 -25.61 -8.23 9.88
CA ASP A 106 -27.04 -8.52 10.03
C ASP A 106 -27.81 -8.02 8.79
N PRO A 107 -28.65 -8.86 8.15
CA PRO A 107 -29.48 -8.48 7.01
C PRO A 107 -30.26 -7.16 7.22
N ARG A 108 -30.70 -6.85 8.45
CA ARG A 108 -31.37 -5.58 8.77
C ARG A 108 -30.47 -4.37 8.54
N LYS A 109 -29.22 -4.43 9.01
CA LYS A 109 -28.25 -3.34 8.80
C LYS A 109 -27.95 -3.13 7.31
N LYS A 110 -28.01 -4.18 6.49
CA LYS A 110 -27.87 -4.06 5.04
C LYS A 110 -29.08 -3.33 4.42
N LEU A 111 -30.30 -3.65 4.85
CA LEU A 111 -31.52 -2.96 4.43
C LEU A 111 -31.52 -1.48 4.88
N ASP A 112 -31.08 -1.19 6.11
CA ASP A 112 -31.01 0.19 6.63
C ASP A 112 -30.02 1.06 5.85
N ARG A 113 -28.86 0.50 5.49
CA ARG A 113 -27.87 1.20 4.64
C ARG A 113 -28.44 1.49 3.25
N LEU A 114 -29.15 0.51 2.66
CA LEU A 114 -29.79 0.69 1.36
C LEU A 114 -30.90 1.76 1.43
N ARG A 115 -31.73 1.74 2.47
CA ARG A 115 -32.74 2.77 2.75
C ARG A 115 -32.14 4.17 2.77
N GLN A 116 -31.06 4.37 3.54
CA GLN A 116 -30.37 5.67 3.64
C GLN A 116 -29.81 6.12 2.29
N GLY A 117 -29.23 5.19 1.51
CA GLY A 117 -28.76 5.47 0.16
C GLY A 117 -29.89 5.93 -0.77
N LEU A 118 -31.01 5.20 -0.78
CA LEU A 118 -32.19 5.52 -1.59
C LEU A 118 -32.85 6.86 -1.18
N GLU A 119 -32.92 7.15 0.11
CA GLU A 119 -33.40 8.45 0.61
C GLU A 119 -32.52 9.60 0.13
N SER A 120 -31.19 9.41 0.16
CA SER A 120 -30.24 10.46 -0.27
C SER A 120 -30.33 10.80 -1.76
N ILE A 121 -30.83 9.89 -2.59
CA ILE A 121 -31.08 10.11 -4.02
C ILE A 121 -32.53 10.52 -4.33
N GLY A 122 -33.35 10.76 -3.29
CA GLY A 122 -34.72 11.27 -3.42
C GLY A 122 -35.81 10.21 -3.53
N VAL A 123 -35.51 8.93 -3.25
CA VAL A 123 -36.54 7.88 -3.19
C VAL A 123 -37.24 7.91 -1.83
N ALA A 124 -38.58 7.93 -1.84
CA ALA A 124 -39.37 7.93 -0.60
C ALA A 124 -39.13 6.65 0.22
N THR A 125 -38.75 6.82 1.49
CA THR A 125 -38.42 5.72 2.40
C THR A 125 -39.59 4.76 2.64
N GLU A 126 -40.83 5.27 2.62
CA GLU A 126 -42.07 4.49 2.76
C GLU A 126 -42.27 3.47 1.63
N LEU A 127 -41.82 3.80 0.41
CA LEU A 127 -41.87 2.88 -0.74
C LEU A 127 -40.91 1.70 -0.54
N PHE A 128 -39.71 1.99 -0.03
CA PHE A 128 -38.73 0.97 0.29
C PHE A 128 -39.23 0.06 1.41
N ASP A 129 -39.71 0.63 2.52
CA ASP A 129 -40.23 -0.12 3.67
C ASP A 129 -41.42 -1.02 3.30
N SER A 130 -42.34 -0.50 2.49
CA SER A 130 -43.46 -1.28 1.97
C SER A 130 -43.02 -2.40 1.05
N ALA A 131 -42.02 -2.17 0.19
CA ALA A 131 -41.55 -3.15 -0.78
C ALA A 131 -40.83 -4.33 -0.11
N TRP A 132 -39.85 -4.06 0.76
CA TRP A 132 -39.13 -5.13 1.44
C TRP A 132 -39.98 -5.80 2.52
N GLY A 133 -40.89 -5.07 3.19
CA GLY A 133 -41.85 -5.63 4.15
C GLY A 133 -42.79 -6.68 3.53
N ARG A 134 -43.26 -6.44 2.30
CA ARG A 134 -44.04 -7.44 1.53
C ARG A 134 -43.21 -8.68 1.18
N LEU A 135 -41.93 -8.50 0.84
CA LEU A 135 -41.01 -9.61 0.57
C LEU A 135 -40.72 -10.42 1.85
N ALA A 136 -40.54 -9.75 2.99
CA ALA A 136 -40.34 -10.40 4.28
C ALA A 136 -41.57 -11.23 4.70
N ALA A 137 -42.78 -10.69 4.51
CA ALA A 137 -44.02 -11.42 4.78
C ALA A 137 -44.18 -12.70 3.93
N LYS A 138 -43.62 -12.71 2.71
CA LYS A 138 -43.66 -13.86 1.79
C LYS A 138 -42.61 -14.94 2.12
N HIS A 139 -41.46 -14.56 2.68
CA HIS A 139 -40.30 -15.44 2.82
C HIS A 139 -39.92 -15.78 4.27
N GLY A 140 -40.44 -15.07 5.28
CA GLY A 140 -40.25 -15.37 6.69
C GLY A 140 -38.86 -15.05 7.27
N ASP A 141 -37.84 -14.87 6.43
CA ASP A 141 -36.47 -14.48 6.80
C ASP A 141 -35.96 -13.31 5.92
N LEU A 142 -35.11 -12.47 6.49
CA LEU A 142 -34.54 -11.27 5.88
C LEU A 142 -33.33 -11.56 4.98
N GLY A 143 -32.64 -12.69 5.19
CA GLY A 143 -31.53 -13.11 4.33
C GLY A 143 -31.92 -13.21 2.85
N PRO A 144 -32.96 -14.00 2.51
CA PRO A 144 -33.48 -14.11 1.14
C PRO A 144 -34.03 -12.80 0.58
N VAL A 145 -34.57 -11.91 1.43
CA VAL A 145 -35.10 -10.61 1.02
C VAL A 145 -33.97 -9.70 0.52
N VAL A 146 -32.86 -9.61 1.27
CA VAL A 146 -31.67 -8.85 0.85
C VAL A 146 -31.10 -9.40 -0.45
N GLY A 147 -31.03 -10.73 -0.61
CA GLY A 147 -30.55 -11.36 -1.84
C GLY A 147 -31.41 -11.01 -3.07
N ARG A 148 -32.73 -11.04 -2.93
CA ARG A 148 -33.65 -10.67 -4.02
C ARG A 148 -33.59 -9.19 -4.38
N LEU A 149 -33.48 -8.31 -3.39
CA LEU A 149 -33.32 -6.87 -3.64
C LEU A 149 -32.02 -6.60 -4.40
N ALA A 150 -30.91 -7.23 -4.00
CA ALA A 150 -29.64 -7.12 -4.71
C ALA A 150 -29.76 -7.59 -6.16
N GLN A 151 -30.36 -8.75 -6.41
CA GLN A 151 -30.59 -9.27 -7.76
C GLN A 151 -31.43 -8.32 -8.61
N ALA A 152 -32.57 -7.86 -8.09
CA ALA A 152 -33.46 -6.95 -8.80
C ALA A 152 -32.79 -5.61 -9.14
N SER A 153 -32.00 -5.06 -8.21
CA SER A 153 -31.23 -3.84 -8.47
C SER A 153 -30.17 -4.04 -9.55
N THR A 154 -29.46 -5.19 -9.55
CA THR A 154 -28.49 -5.51 -10.60
C THR A 154 -29.15 -5.67 -11.96
N GLU A 155 -30.30 -6.35 -12.03
CA GLU A 155 -31.07 -6.52 -13.27
C GLU A 155 -31.53 -5.17 -13.84
N LEU A 156 -32.07 -4.28 -13.00
CA LEU A 156 -32.50 -2.94 -13.42
C LEU A 156 -31.33 -2.06 -13.91
N LEU A 157 -30.19 -2.09 -13.23
CA LEU A 157 -29.03 -1.32 -13.65
C LEU A 157 -28.45 -1.85 -14.96
N ASN A 158 -28.44 -3.17 -15.15
CA ASN A 158 -28.00 -3.78 -16.41
C ASN A 158 -28.96 -3.44 -17.56
N SER A 159 -30.27 -3.46 -17.34
CA SER A 159 -31.22 -3.09 -18.41
C SER A 159 -31.07 -1.63 -18.83
N MET A 160 -30.80 -0.72 -17.89
CA MET A 160 -30.53 0.69 -18.22
C MET A 160 -29.27 0.87 -19.09
N LEU A 161 -28.23 0.06 -18.86
CA LEU A 161 -27.01 0.06 -19.69
C LEU A 161 -27.29 -0.51 -21.09
N GLU A 162 -28.13 -1.54 -21.20
CA GLU A 162 -28.51 -2.13 -22.48
C GLU A 162 -29.40 -1.19 -23.31
N ASP A 163 -30.23 -0.37 -22.67
CA ASP A 163 -31.08 0.62 -23.33
C ASP A 163 -30.28 1.84 -23.87
N GLU A 164 -29.23 2.29 -23.17
CA GLU A 164 -28.35 3.37 -23.65
C GLU A 164 -27.52 2.97 -24.89
N VAL A 165 -27.17 1.68 -25.03
CA VAL A 165 -26.43 1.15 -26.19
C VAL A 165 -27.33 1.01 -27.44
N ASN A 166 -28.65 0.99 -27.27
CA ASN A 166 -29.61 0.79 -28.36
C ASN A 166 -30.34 2.08 -28.82
N LEU A 167 -29.87 3.26 -28.41
CA LEU A 167 -30.37 4.52 -28.98
C LEU A 167 -29.80 4.69 -30.41
N PRO A 168 -30.64 4.79 -31.46
CA PRO A 168 -30.14 5.21 -32.77
C PRO A 168 -29.67 6.67 -32.68
N ASP A 169 -28.50 6.95 -33.26
CA ASP A 169 -27.87 8.28 -33.39
C ASP A 169 -28.85 9.38 -33.88
#